data_AF-A0A9P5T630-F1
#
_entry.id   AF-A0A9P5T630-F1
#
_cell.length_a   1.000
_cell.length_b   1.000
_cell.length_c   1.000
_cell.angle_alpha   90.00
_cell.angle_beta   90.00
_cell.angle_gamma   90.00
#
_symmetry.space_group_name_H-M   'P 1'
#
loop_
_entity.id
_entity.type
_entity.pdbx_description
1 polymer ?
#
loop_
_entity_poly.entity_id
_entity_poly.type
_entity_poly.pdbx_seq_one_letter_code
_entity_poly.pdbx_strand_id
1 'polypeptide(L)'
;MLEINCILVTNDCKIVGGPFIIDLPPNLRVGALQEEVKTKKGPGHIPDIIPADVLIPWKLHTPFPGYPPGDLASHVDGLNLNSEDDDRAATLLNPLSRLQKYFPEEPPLEVVHIVIQLPPEPSLVEGGLDLPRVEAEHDTYDDLIIYLGASRYVLDAPSTMSKPNMFQDYQGTDNRILNDRPSKDVNVPPLALLYPPFGRFIDDLHPKKKPAMNLRTLQFAVEAFGSVMCKHFQDGKDRQKAVLEALYEIFRSYGQFSLPPIVPDKIAGERVSSGHANGPAQVMETVVGIQNEFGSGNTDPEIQYTSCFMQMNNSQIRFGTHKKSFEKHLCPTLGITIVGSYVASANHEIYFWLLAAFHCFFAGMPAKKL
;
A
#
# COMPACT_ATOMS: atom_id res chain seq x y z
N MET A 1 -21.28 15.39 34.34
CA MET A 1 -20.44 14.68 33.34
C MET A 1 -19.06 15.34 33.40
N LEU A 2 -17.98 14.64 33.11
CA LEU A 2 -16.67 15.26 32.88
C LEU A 2 -16.46 15.33 31.38
N GLU A 3 -16.27 16.54 30.87
CA GLU A 3 -15.88 16.79 29.49
C GLU A 3 -14.36 16.99 29.47
N ILE A 4 -13.63 16.08 28.84
CA ILE A 4 -12.17 16.06 28.87
C ILE A 4 -11.63 16.18 27.45
N ASN A 5 -10.95 17.28 27.17
CA ASN A 5 -10.16 17.42 25.94
C ASN A 5 -8.93 16.52 25.96
N CYS A 6 -8.83 15.71 24.92
CA CYS A 6 -7.74 14.78 24.65
C CYS A 6 -7.06 15.13 23.33
N ILE A 7 -5.81 14.72 23.18
CA ILE A 7 -5.10 14.67 21.90
C ILE A 7 -4.44 13.29 21.76
N LEU A 8 -4.38 12.77 20.53
CA LEU A 8 -3.75 11.49 20.23
C LEU A 8 -2.35 11.74 19.69
N VAL A 9 -1.36 10.98 20.16
CA VAL A 9 0.02 11.04 19.69
C VAL A 9 0.56 9.63 19.42
N THR A 10 1.49 9.50 18.50
CA THR A 10 2.27 8.26 18.29
C THR A 10 3.23 8.00 19.45
N ASN A 11 3.86 6.83 19.47
CA ASN A 11 4.87 6.51 20.48
C ASN A 11 6.05 7.50 20.46
N ASP A 12 6.43 8.05 19.31
CA ASP A 12 7.44 9.11 19.15
C ASP A 12 6.86 10.54 19.32
N CYS A 13 5.73 10.67 20.01
CA CYS A 13 5.09 11.94 20.36
C CYS A 13 4.63 12.80 19.16
N LYS A 14 4.48 12.26 17.96
CA LYS A 14 3.88 12.99 16.83
C LYS A 14 2.38 13.01 16.94
N ILE A 15 1.78 14.18 16.73
CA ILE A 15 0.33 14.38 16.82
C ILE A 15 -0.41 13.61 15.72
N VAL A 16 -1.47 12.88 16.11
CA VAL A 16 -2.35 12.12 15.22
C VAL A 16 -3.74 12.77 15.20
N GLY A 17 -3.95 13.68 14.25
CA GLY A 17 -5.21 14.44 14.11
C GLY A 17 -5.33 15.61 15.08
N GLY A 18 -6.53 16.19 15.19
CA GLY A 18 -6.79 17.34 16.07
C GLY A 18 -7.28 16.95 17.47
N PRO A 19 -7.25 17.88 18.45
CA PRO A 19 -7.87 17.71 19.76
C PRO A 19 -9.33 17.29 19.68
N PHE A 20 -9.82 16.56 20.68
CA PHE A 20 -11.18 16.06 20.74
C PHE A 20 -11.68 15.93 22.18
N ILE A 21 -12.98 16.14 22.37
CA ILE A 21 -13.63 16.04 23.68
C ILE A 21 -14.08 14.59 23.92
N ILE A 22 -13.97 14.11 25.16
CA ILE A 22 -14.54 12.85 25.64
C ILE A 22 -15.44 13.14 26.85
N ASP A 23 -16.66 12.61 26.83
CA ASP A 23 -17.68 12.87 27.85
C ASP A 23 -17.90 11.63 28.70
N LEU A 24 -17.48 11.65 29.96
CA LEU A 24 -17.53 10.47 30.84
C LEU A 24 -18.02 10.82 32.26
N PRO A 25 -18.75 9.92 32.94
CA PRO A 25 -19.02 10.08 34.36
C PRO A 25 -17.74 10.05 35.22
N PRO A 26 -17.61 10.92 36.26
CA PRO A 26 -16.40 11.02 37.11
C PRO A 26 -16.05 9.77 37.89
N ASN A 27 -17.04 8.94 38.17
CA ASN A 27 -16.88 7.69 38.91
C ASN A 27 -16.34 6.54 38.04
N LEU A 28 -16.23 6.71 36.73
CA LEU A 28 -15.64 5.70 35.85
C LEU A 28 -14.12 5.59 36.04
N ARG A 29 -13.59 4.43 35.66
CA ARG A 29 -12.15 4.13 35.66
C ARG A 29 -11.48 4.72 34.42
N VAL A 30 -10.18 4.98 34.52
CA VAL A 30 -9.34 5.36 33.37
C VAL A 30 -9.41 4.32 32.24
N GLY A 31 -9.60 3.03 32.55
CA GLY A 31 -9.86 2.00 31.53
C GLY A 31 -11.05 2.31 30.62
N ALA A 32 -12.13 2.90 31.16
CA ALA A 32 -13.28 3.29 30.36
C ALA A 32 -12.98 4.50 29.46
N LEU A 33 -12.06 5.38 29.87
CA LEU A 33 -11.56 6.47 29.02
C LEU A 33 -10.84 5.91 27.79
N GLN A 34 -10.00 4.89 27.95
CA GLN A 34 -9.29 4.26 26.84
C GLN A 34 -10.26 3.64 25.82
N GLU A 35 -11.30 2.93 26.28
CA GLU A 35 -12.35 2.34 25.42
C GLU A 35 -13.13 3.42 24.65
N GLU A 36 -13.48 4.51 25.32
CA GLU A 36 -14.20 5.63 24.69
C GLU A 36 -13.32 6.35 23.66
N VAL A 37 -12.04 6.54 23.94
CA VAL A 37 -11.06 7.07 22.98
C VAL A 37 -10.97 6.15 21.76
N LYS A 38 -10.84 4.83 21.95
CA LYS A 38 -10.83 3.86 20.84
C LYS A 38 -12.14 3.88 20.05
N THR A 39 -13.28 4.04 20.70
CA THR A 39 -14.59 4.12 20.02
C THR A 39 -14.69 5.40 19.18
N LYS A 40 -14.25 6.55 19.72
CA LYS A 40 -14.39 7.86 19.07
C LYS A 40 -13.33 8.14 18.00
N LYS A 41 -12.11 7.62 18.17
CA LYS A 41 -10.96 7.86 17.26
C LYS A 41 -10.46 6.62 16.53
N GLY A 42 -10.97 5.43 16.87
CA GLY A 42 -10.70 4.18 16.16
C GLY A 42 -10.87 4.32 14.66
N PRO A 43 -12.03 4.79 14.17
CA PRO A 43 -12.21 5.07 12.75
C PRO A 43 -11.21 6.15 12.26
N GLY A 44 -10.13 5.70 11.60
CA GLY A 44 -9.19 6.54 10.86
C GLY A 44 -7.91 6.98 11.59
N HIS A 45 -7.81 6.85 12.92
CA HIS A 45 -6.62 7.31 13.66
C HIS A 45 -5.96 6.25 14.55
N ILE A 46 -6.73 5.31 15.11
CA ILE A 46 -6.20 4.21 15.94
C ILE A 46 -6.42 2.90 15.17
N PRO A 47 -5.36 2.21 14.70
CA PRO A 47 -5.49 0.93 14.05
C PRO A 47 -6.30 -0.07 14.88
N ASP A 48 -7.23 -0.80 14.24
CA ASP A 48 -8.14 -1.73 14.94
C ASP A 48 -7.41 -2.81 15.75
N ILE A 49 -6.21 -3.19 15.29
CA ILE A 49 -5.32 -4.18 15.93
C ILE A 49 -4.82 -3.72 17.30
N ILE A 50 -4.80 -2.42 17.59
CA ILE A 50 -4.38 -1.88 18.87
C ILE A 50 -5.56 -1.96 19.84
N PRO A 51 -5.57 -2.85 20.86
CA PRO A 51 -6.65 -2.90 21.83
C PRO A 51 -6.67 -1.63 22.70
N ALA A 52 -7.80 -1.31 23.34
CA ALA A 52 -7.91 -0.04 24.06
C ALA A 52 -7.03 -0.01 25.32
N ASP A 53 -6.85 -1.15 25.97
CA ASP A 53 -6.08 -1.31 27.21
C ASP A 53 -4.58 -1.03 27.06
N VAL A 54 -4.03 -1.08 25.84
CA VAL A 54 -2.63 -0.72 25.55
C VAL A 54 -2.42 0.76 25.22
N LEU A 55 -3.49 1.56 25.13
CA LEU A 55 -3.35 3.01 25.00
C LEU A 55 -2.72 3.57 26.28
N ILE A 56 -1.85 4.58 26.18
CA ILE A 56 -1.12 5.12 27.33
C ILE A 56 -1.65 6.53 27.63
N PRO A 57 -2.60 6.68 28.57
CA PRO A 57 -3.18 7.98 28.90
C PRO A 57 -2.30 8.76 29.88
N TRP A 58 -1.92 9.98 29.50
CA TRP A 58 -1.12 10.91 30.30
C TRP A 58 -1.94 12.15 30.68
N LYS A 59 -2.05 12.45 31.98
CA LYS A 59 -2.59 13.74 32.43
C LYS A 59 -1.50 14.79 32.46
N LEU A 60 -1.72 15.91 31.79
CA LEU A 60 -0.80 17.03 31.75
C LEU A 60 -0.73 17.75 33.11
N HIS A 61 0.48 18.13 33.54
CA HIS A 61 0.66 18.98 34.72
C HIS A 61 0.19 20.41 34.45
N THR A 62 0.48 20.91 33.25
CA THR A 62 0.04 22.22 32.75
C THR A 62 -0.72 22.00 31.44
N PRO A 63 -2.06 22.06 31.47
CA PRO A 63 -2.88 22.05 30.26
C PRO A 63 -2.48 23.17 29.31
N PHE A 64 -2.54 22.93 28.00
CA PHE A 64 -2.22 23.92 26.96
C PHE A 64 -3.41 24.13 26.02
N PRO A 65 -3.55 25.31 25.40
CA PRO A 65 -4.70 25.62 24.55
C PRO A 65 -4.77 24.67 23.34
N GLY A 66 -5.99 24.22 23.01
CA GLY A 66 -6.24 23.42 21.81
C GLY A 66 -6.24 24.23 20.50
N TYR A 67 -6.26 25.56 20.61
CA TYR A 67 -6.38 26.49 19.50
C TYR A 67 -5.62 27.81 19.78
N PRO A 68 -4.94 28.41 18.78
CA PRO A 68 -4.76 27.91 17.42
C PRO A 68 -3.83 26.68 17.38
N PRO A 69 -4.01 25.76 16.40
CA PRO A 69 -3.31 24.47 16.38
C PRO A 69 -1.79 24.56 16.11
N GLY A 70 -1.27 25.74 15.77
CA GLY A 70 0.13 25.93 15.35
C GLY A 70 1.17 25.59 16.42
N ASP A 71 0.81 25.71 17.70
CA ASP A 71 1.74 25.52 18.82
C ASP A 71 1.63 24.14 19.49
N LEU A 72 0.68 23.29 19.04
CA LEU A 72 0.42 21.98 19.66
C LEU A 72 1.65 21.06 19.61
N ALA A 73 2.38 21.04 18.49
CA ALA A 73 3.57 20.21 18.34
C ALA A 73 4.64 20.59 19.37
N SER A 74 4.94 21.88 19.49
CA SER A 74 5.91 22.41 20.47
C SER A 74 5.52 22.07 21.91
N HIS A 75 4.23 22.09 22.24
CA HIS A 75 3.74 21.70 23.57
C HIS A 75 3.92 20.21 23.83
N VAL A 76 3.59 19.35 22.85
CA VAL A 76 3.72 17.89 22.97
C VAL A 76 5.19 17.48 23.06
N ASP A 77 6.07 18.10 22.28
CA ASP A 77 7.52 17.85 22.31
C ASP A 77 8.11 18.17 23.70
N GLY A 78 7.62 19.23 24.35
CA GLY A 78 8.05 19.62 25.69
C GLY A 78 7.54 18.73 26.84
N LEU A 79 6.73 17.70 26.57
CA LEU A 79 6.19 16.82 27.62
C LEU A 79 7.17 15.74 28.06
N ASN A 80 8.17 15.42 27.23
CA ASN A 80 9.18 14.38 27.50
C ASN A 80 8.56 13.03 27.90
N LEU A 81 7.45 12.60 27.28
CA LEU A 81 6.69 11.39 27.68
C LEU A 81 7.52 10.10 27.69
N ASN A 82 8.56 10.03 26.84
CA ASN A 82 9.46 8.89 26.72
C ASN A 82 10.77 9.03 27.52
N SER A 83 10.96 10.13 28.26
CA SER A 83 12.15 10.34 29.08
C SER A 83 12.20 9.30 30.21
N GLU A 84 13.35 8.70 30.47
CA GLU A 84 13.54 7.83 31.65
C GLU A 84 13.63 8.64 32.94
N ASP A 85 13.91 9.94 32.83
CA ASP A 85 14.00 10.84 33.97
C ASP A 85 12.61 11.23 34.50
N ASP A 86 12.56 11.64 35.76
CA ASP A 86 11.34 12.16 36.42
C ASP A 86 10.95 13.58 35.94
N ASP A 87 11.49 14.05 34.81
CA ASP A 87 11.30 15.40 34.27
C ASP A 87 10.04 15.55 33.39
N ARG A 88 9.22 14.49 33.30
CA ARG A 88 8.00 14.48 32.47
C ARG A 88 7.00 15.53 32.94
N ALA A 89 6.51 16.35 32.02
CA ALA A 89 5.47 17.35 32.31
C ALA A 89 4.03 16.75 32.35
N ALA A 90 3.94 15.45 32.58
CA ALA A 90 2.69 14.70 32.63
C ALA A 90 2.76 13.51 33.59
N THR A 91 1.60 13.09 34.08
CA THR A 91 1.44 11.94 34.98
C THR A 91 0.70 10.82 34.25
N LEU A 92 1.29 9.63 34.23
CA LEU A 92 0.65 8.44 33.69
C LEU A 92 -0.62 8.09 34.51
N LEU A 93 -1.74 7.95 33.82
CA LEU A 93 -3.01 7.59 34.45
C LEU A 93 -3.12 6.08 34.64
N ASN A 94 -3.23 5.64 35.89
CA ASN A 94 -3.44 4.22 36.21
C ASN A 94 -4.84 3.76 35.74
N PRO A 95 -4.96 2.75 34.84
CA PRO A 95 -6.23 2.25 34.30
C PRO A 95 -7.26 1.82 35.35
N LEU A 96 -6.81 1.38 36.53
CA LEU A 96 -7.68 0.93 37.63
C LEU A 96 -8.20 2.08 38.51
N SER A 97 -7.58 3.26 38.43
CA SER A 97 -8.00 4.44 39.19
C SER A 97 -9.24 5.09 38.57
N ARG A 98 -10.05 5.74 39.41
CA ARG A 98 -11.19 6.54 38.96
C ARG A 98 -10.73 7.87 38.37
N LEU A 99 -11.44 8.38 37.36
CA LEU A 99 -11.13 9.68 36.74
C LEU A 99 -11.18 10.82 37.75
N GLN A 100 -12.12 10.80 38.70
CA GLN A 100 -12.24 11.80 39.78
C GLN A 100 -10.97 11.93 40.64
N LYS A 101 -10.12 10.89 40.73
CA LYS A 101 -8.82 10.99 41.42
C LYS A 101 -7.91 12.03 40.76
N TYR A 102 -7.99 12.13 39.43
CA TYR A 102 -7.14 12.99 38.63
C TYR A 102 -7.84 14.31 38.28
N PHE A 103 -9.17 14.32 38.19
CA PHE A 103 -10.01 15.49 37.92
C PHE A 103 -11.04 15.64 39.05
N PRO A 104 -10.63 16.15 40.23
CA PRO A 104 -11.55 16.35 41.34
C PRO A 104 -12.60 17.44 41.02
N GLU A 105 -12.23 18.39 40.17
CA GLU A 105 -13.05 19.48 39.66
C GLU A 105 -13.21 19.36 38.14
N GLU A 106 -14.23 19.99 37.60
CA GLU A 106 -14.50 20.02 36.16
C GLU A 106 -13.40 20.82 35.43
N PRO A 107 -12.70 20.21 34.46
CA PRO A 107 -11.55 20.83 33.83
C PRO A 107 -11.99 21.82 32.72
N PRO A 108 -11.21 22.88 32.42
CA PRO A 108 -11.63 23.91 31.46
C PRO A 108 -11.72 23.43 30.01
N LEU A 109 -12.85 23.66 29.34
CA LEU A 109 -13.13 23.12 27.98
C LEU A 109 -12.24 23.64 26.83
N GLU A 110 -11.40 24.63 27.05
CA GLU A 110 -10.61 25.27 25.98
C GLU A 110 -9.16 24.78 25.90
N VAL A 111 -8.74 23.94 26.86
CA VAL A 111 -7.36 23.43 26.96
C VAL A 111 -7.34 21.91 26.86
N VAL A 112 -6.24 21.36 26.36
CA VAL A 112 -5.97 19.92 26.32
C VAL A 112 -5.55 19.48 27.71
N HIS A 113 -6.16 18.40 28.22
CA HIS A 113 -5.88 17.87 29.56
C HIS A 113 -5.15 16.53 29.54
N ILE A 114 -5.44 15.73 28.53
CA ILE A 114 -4.92 14.37 28.39
C ILE A 114 -4.25 14.20 27.04
N VAL A 115 -3.05 13.62 27.06
CA VAL A 115 -2.41 13.07 25.86
C VAL A 115 -2.60 11.57 25.89
N ILE A 116 -3.17 11.02 24.82
CA ILE A 116 -3.26 9.58 24.62
C ILE A 116 -2.12 9.18 23.70
N GLN A 117 -1.14 8.45 24.23
CA GLN A 117 -0.02 7.94 23.45
C GLN A 117 -0.36 6.53 22.95
N LEU A 118 -0.19 6.31 21.65
CA LEU A 118 -0.26 4.97 21.06
C LEU A 118 0.91 4.13 21.57
N PRO A 119 0.71 2.81 21.80
CA PRO A 119 1.82 1.94 22.18
C PRO A 119 2.92 2.00 21.10
N PRO A 120 4.15 1.57 21.44
CA PRO A 120 5.17 1.31 20.44
C PRO A 120 4.57 0.46 19.32
N GLU A 121 4.82 0.81 18.07
CA GLU A 121 4.52 -0.13 16.99
C GLU A 121 5.20 -1.44 17.35
N PRO A 122 4.48 -2.59 17.31
CA PRO A 122 5.09 -3.87 17.63
C PRO A 122 6.34 -3.98 16.77
N SER A 123 7.51 -3.92 17.42
CA SER A 123 8.76 -4.19 16.74
C SER A 123 8.58 -5.60 16.21
N LEU A 124 8.66 -5.77 14.89
CA LEU A 124 8.34 -7.04 14.24
C LEU A 124 9.23 -8.20 14.73
N VAL A 125 10.17 -7.97 15.67
CA VAL A 125 10.95 -9.03 16.28
C VAL A 125 11.43 -8.66 17.69
N GLU A 126 10.68 -9.00 18.73
CA GLU A 126 11.30 -9.34 20.03
C GLU A 126 11.93 -10.74 19.89
N GLY A 127 13.12 -10.77 19.30
CA GLY A 127 13.88 -12.01 19.02
C GLY A 127 14.79 -11.95 17.79
N GLY A 128 14.70 -10.88 17.00
CA GLY A 128 15.55 -10.65 15.83
C GLY A 128 16.63 -9.65 16.21
N LEU A 129 17.87 -9.98 15.86
CA LEU A 129 19.06 -9.15 16.00
C LEU A 129 18.74 -7.65 15.88
N ASP A 130 19.19 -6.88 16.86
CA ASP A 130 19.31 -5.41 16.83
C ASP A 130 20.22 -5.02 15.65
N LEU A 131 19.70 -5.17 14.43
CA LEU A 131 20.33 -4.62 13.26
C LEU A 131 20.00 -3.13 13.30
N PRO A 132 21.02 -2.25 13.27
CA PRO A 132 20.78 -0.82 13.17
C PRO A 132 19.82 -0.60 12.01
N ARG A 133 18.68 0.04 12.32
CA ARG A 133 17.70 0.43 11.33
C ARG A 133 18.37 1.50 10.49
N VAL A 134 19.05 1.09 9.41
CA VAL A 134 19.62 1.99 8.44
C VAL A 134 18.42 2.64 7.77
N GLU A 135 18.05 3.83 8.22
CA GLU A 135 17.09 4.66 7.51
C GLU A 135 17.68 4.89 6.12
N ALA A 136 17.05 4.27 5.11
CA ALA A 136 17.47 4.45 3.73
C ALA A 136 17.39 5.94 3.39
N GLU A 137 18.48 6.50 2.86
CA GLU A 137 18.47 7.88 2.39
C GLU A 137 17.30 8.09 1.42
N HIS A 138 16.52 9.14 1.68
CA HIS A 138 15.41 9.49 0.81
C HIS A 138 15.96 10.01 -0.52
N ASP A 139 15.64 9.31 -1.61
CA ASP A 139 15.87 9.85 -2.95
C ASP A 139 15.16 11.20 -3.08
N THR A 140 15.84 12.19 -3.65
CA THR A 140 15.16 13.43 -4.01
C THR A 140 14.35 13.23 -5.28
N TYR A 141 13.35 14.10 -5.50
CA TYR A 141 12.58 14.07 -6.74
C TYR A 141 13.49 14.27 -7.97
N ASP A 142 14.52 15.11 -7.85
CA ASP A 142 15.47 15.35 -8.94
C ASP A 142 16.29 14.09 -9.27
N ASP A 143 16.72 13.33 -8.25
CA ASP A 143 17.39 12.04 -8.45
C ASP A 143 16.48 11.06 -9.20
N LEU A 144 15.20 11.00 -8.83
CA LEU A 144 14.20 10.16 -9.50
C LEU A 144 14.05 10.57 -10.98
N ILE A 145 13.96 11.87 -11.28
CA ILE A 145 13.85 12.37 -12.66
C ILE A 145 15.10 12.02 -13.48
N ILE A 146 16.28 12.20 -12.91
CA ILE A 146 17.56 11.86 -13.55
C ILE A 146 17.59 10.35 -13.84
N TYR A 147 17.27 9.53 -12.85
CA TYR A 147 17.20 8.08 -12.99
C TYR A 147 16.22 7.67 -14.09
N LEU A 148 14.97 8.15 -14.06
CA LEU A 148 13.97 7.83 -15.08
C LEU A 148 14.39 8.29 -16.48
N GLY A 149 15.11 9.40 -16.59
CA GLY A 149 15.63 9.91 -17.86
C GLY A 149 16.74 9.08 -18.46
N ALA A 150 17.60 8.50 -17.61
CA ALA A 150 18.71 7.66 -18.02
C ALA A 150 18.32 6.17 -18.11
N SER A 151 17.22 5.76 -17.47
CA SER A 151 16.83 4.37 -17.34
C SER A 151 16.42 3.76 -18.68
N ARG A 152 17.04 2.61 -19.01
CA ARG A 152 16.73 1.84 -20.21
C ARG A 152 15.30 1.30 -20.21
N TYR A 153 14.70 1.15 -19.03
CA TYR A 153 13.27 0.86 -18.90
C TYR A 153 12.39 1.89 -19.58
N VAL A 154 12.81 3.15 -19.61
CA VAL A 154 12.10 4.25 -20.26
C VAL A 154 12.49 4.37 -21.72
N LEU A 155 13.80 4.28 -22.00
CA LEU A 155 14.36 4.55 -23.32
C LEU A 155 14.07 3.43 -24.33
N ASP A 156 14.25 2.17 -23.95
CA ASP A 156 14.12 1.02 -24.85
C ASP A 156 12.66 0.52 -24.90
N ALA A 157 12.30 -0.25 -25.92
CA ALA A 157 10.97 -0.84 -26.00
C ALA A 157 10.80 -1.94 -24.91
N PRO A 158 9.63 -2.06 -24.26
CA PRO A 158 9.41 -3.07 -23.22
C PRO A 158 9.75 -4.50 -23.67
N SER A 159 9.41 -4.86 -24.91
CA SER A 159 9.71 -6.16 -25.52
C SER A 159 11.20 -6.39 -25.82
N THR A 160 12.00 -5.33 -25.88
CA THR A 160 13.45 -5.41 -26.05
C THR A 160 14.13 -5.61 -24.71
N MET A 161 13.72 -4.83 -23.69
CA MET A 161 14.25 -4.93 -22.32
C MET A 161 14.02 -6.29 -21.68
N SER A 162 12.89 -6.92 -21.99
CA SER A 162 12.52 -8.22 -21.43
C SER A 162 13.27 -9.40 -22.04
N LYS A 163 14.11 -9.22 -23.06
CA LYS A 163 14.90 -10.33 -23.63
C LYS A 163 15.98 -10.80 -22.64
N PRO A 164 16.28 -12.12 -22.57
CA PRO A 164 17.14 -12.65 -21.51
C PRO A 164 18.58 -12.18 -21.62
N ASN A 165 19.10 -12.06 -22.85
CA ASN A 165 20.45 -11.55 -23.10
C ASN A 165 20.56 -10.08 -22.66
N MET A 166 19.59 -9.24 -23.04
CA MET A 166 19.55 -7.84 -22.62
C MET A 166 19.49 -7.75 -21.10
N PHE A 167 18.60 -8.51 -20.45
CA PHE A 167 18.50 -8.54 -19.00
C PHE A 167 19.82 -8.95 -18.32
N GLN A 168 20.46 -10.03 -18.79
CA GLN A 168 21.74 -10.50 -18.27
C GLN A 168 22.83 -9.44 -18.41
N ASP A 169 22.91 -8.78 -19.57
CA ASP A 169 23.87 -7.70 -19.81
C ASP A 169 23.68 -6.56 -18.79
N TYR A 170 22.43 -6.24 -18.43
CA TYR A 170 22.13 -5.18 -17.47
C TYR A 170 22.45 -5.54 -16.03
N GLN A 171 22.29 -6.80 -15.63
CA GLN A 171 22.56 -7.24 -14.26
C GLN A 171 24.02 -7.01 -13.83
N GLY A 172 24.95 -6.90 -14.78
CA GLY A 172 26.36 -6.58 -14.53
C GLY A 172 26.71 -5.09 -14.47
N THR A 173 25.72 -4.18 -14.53
CA THR A 173 25.94 -2.73 -14.58
C THR A 173 25.46 -2.00 -13.33
N ASP A 174 25.88 -0.75 -13.14
CA ASP A 174 25.34 0.13 -12.08
C ASP A 174 23.84 0.41 -12.25
N ASN A 175 23.29 0.14 -13.44
CA ASN A 175 21.87 0.22 -13.77
C ASN A 175 21.20 -1.15 -13.74
N ARG A 176 21.69 -2.08 -12.89
CA ARG A 176 21.07 -3.40 -12.73
C ARG A 176 19.58 -3.27 -12.47
N ILE A 177 18.84 -4.20 -13.02
CA ILE A 177 17.41 -4.30 -12.77
C ILE A 177 17.24 -4.81 -11.34
N LEU A 178 16.69 -3.96 -10.47
CA LEU A 178 16.33 -4.31 -9.10
C LEU A 178 15.05 -5.16 -9.11
N ASN A 179 15.11 -6.33 -9.75
CA ASN A 179 14.20 -7.40 -9.39
C ASN A 179 14.95 -8.27 -8.38
N ASP A 180 14.81 -7.92 -7.10
CA ASP A 180 15.40 -8.69 -6.00
C ASP A 180 14.65 -10.02 -5.83
N ARG A 181 14.47 -10.78 -6.92
CA ARG A 181 13.99 -12.15 -6.90
C ARG A 181 15.03 -12.93 -6.11
N PRO A 182 14.70 -13.46 -4.92
CA PRO A 182 15.49 -14.56 -4.40
C PRO A 182 15.49 -15.66 -5.48
N SER A 183 16.55 -16.48 -5.52
CA SER A 183 16.49 -17.74 -6.28
C SER A 183 15.16 -18.42 -5.96
N LYS A 184 14.36 -18.80 -6.98
CA LYS A 184 13.00 -19.36 -6.83
C LYS A 184 12.97 -20.44 -5.74
N ASP A 185 12.76 -20.04 -4.51
CA ASP A 185 12.39 -20.92 -3.42
C ASP A 185 10.87 -20.86 -3.37
N VAL A 186 10.25 -21.94 -3.84
CA VAL A 186 8.78 -22.07 -3.89
C VAL A 186 8.14 -21.99 -2.51
N ASN A 187 8.92 -22.09 -1.43
CA ASN A 187 8.45 -21.99 -0.05
C ASN A 187 8.56 -20.57 0.52
N VAL A 188 9.21 -19.64 -0.19
CA VAL A 188 9.39 -18.26 0.29
C VAL A 188 8.44 -17.35 -0.48
N PRO A 189 7.49 -16.65 0.20
CA PRO A 189 6.62 -15.69 -0.47
C PRO A 189 7.47 -14.60 -1.14
N PRO A 190 7.05 -14.07 -2.31
CA PRO A 190 7.78 -12.99 -2.98
C PRO A 190 8.11 -11.86 -2.00
N LEU A 191 9.37 -11.40 -1.97
CA LEU A 191 9.84 -10.37 -1.04
C LEU A 191 8.97 -9.10 -1.09
N ALA A 192 8.41 -8.78 -2.26
CA ALA A 192 7.45 -7.69 -2.42
C ALA A 192 6.25 -7.81 -1.47
N LEU A 193 5.74 -9.02 -1.19
CA LEU A 193 4.62 -9.22 -0.26
C LEU A 193 5.01 -8.98 1.21
N LEU A 194 6.30 -9.00 1.53
CA LEU A 194 6.83 -8.67 2.86
C LEU A 194 7.03 -7.15 3.04
N TYR A 195 6.87 -6.36 1.99
CA TYR A 195 6.91 -4.91 2.10
C TYR A 195 5.68 -4.42 2.90
N PRO A 196 5.84 -3.63 3.99
CA PRO A 196 4.73 -3.28 4.88
C PRO A 196 3.48 -2.69 4.19
N PRO A 197 3.58 -1.92 3.10
CA PRO A 197 2.42 -1.51 2.30
C PRO A 197 1.61 -2.67 1.72
N PHE A 198 2.21 -3.80 1.33
CA PHE A 198 1.47 -4.98 0.87
C PHE A 198 0.78 -5.72 2.00
N GLY A 199 1.44 -5.85 3.15
CA GLY A 199 0.79 -6.38 4.36
C GLY A 199 -0.47 -5.59 4.69
N ARG A 200 -0.34 -4.25 4.77
CA ARG A 200 -1.48 -3.34 4.99
C ARG A 200 -2.55 -3.45 3.91
N PHE A 201 -2.16 -3.48 2.64
CA PHE A 201 -3.10 -3.65 1.53
C PHE A 201 -3.86 -4.98 1.61
N ILE A 202 -3.19 -6.08 1.96
CA ILE A 202 -3.82 -7.40 2.14
C ILE A 202 -4.73 -7.40 3.38
N ASP A 203 -4.31 -6.77 4.47
CA ASP A 203 -5.11 -6.62 5.69
C ASP A 203 -6.38 -5.79 5.43
N ASP A 204 -6.25 -4.72 4.62
CA ASP A 204 -7.37 -3.90 4.16
C ASP A 204 -8.28 -4.65 3.17
N LEU A 205 -7.69 -5.51 2.33
CA LEU A 205 -8.42 -6.38 1.39
C LEU A 205 -9.12 -7.54 2.08
N HIS A 206 -8.74 -7.95 3.30
CA HIS A 206 -9.49 -8.90 4.12
C HIS A 206 -10.71 -8.18 4.69
N PRO A 207 -11.82 -8.16 3.94
CA PRO A 207 -12.88 -7.27 4.30
C PRO A 207 -13.60 -7.90 5.50
N LYS A 208 -13.70 -7.16 6.62
CA LYS A 208 -14.56 -7.54 7.76
C LYS A 208 -16.03 -7.77 7.36
N LYS A 209 -16.41 -7.34 6.14
CA LYS A 209 -17.70 -7.59 5.50
C LYS A 209 -17.51 -8.53 4.31
N LYS A 210 -18.45 -9.45 4.09
CA LYS A 210 -18.47 -10.26 2.86
C LYS A 210 -18.33 -9.34 1.64
N PRO A 211 -17.42 -9.63 0.69
CA PRO A 211 -17.30 -8.81 -0.51
C PRO A 211 -18.67 -8.73 -1.18
N ALA A 212 -19.07 -7.53 -1.61
CA ALA A 212 -20.32 -7.31 -2.35
C ALA A 212 -20.19 -7.79 -3.81
N MET A 213 -19.72 -9.02 -3.97
CA MET A 213 -19.44 -9.67 -5.23
C MET A 213 -20.55 -10.68 -5.51
N ASN A 214 -21.17 -10.58 -6.68
CA ASN A 214 -22.13 -11.59 -7.10
C ASN A 214 -21.36 -12.83 -7.56
N LEU A 215 -21.23 -13.82 -6.67
CA LEU A 215 -20.45 -15.03 -6.92
C LEU A 215 -20.90 -15.79 -8.18
N ARG A 216 -22.20 -15.76 -8.50
CA ARG A 216 -22.74 -16.41 -9.70
C ARG A 216 -22.31 -15.67 -10.97
N THR A 217 -22.37 -14.33 -10.96
CA THR A 217 -21.88 -13.51 -12.07
C THR A 217 -20.38 -13.69 -12.27
N LEU A 218 -19.61 -13.67 -11.17
CA LEU A 218 -18.16 -13.92 -11.21
C LEU A 218 -17.87 -15.29 -11.84
N GLN A 219 -18.55 -16.34 -11.38
CA GLN A 219 -18.35 -17.69 -11.89
C GLN A 219 -18.57 -17.74 -13.41
N PHE A 220 -19.68 -17.20 -13.92
CA PHE A 220 -19.93 -17.17 -15.36
C PHE A 220 -18.88 -16.36 -16.13
N ALA A 221 -18.43 -15.23 -15.58
CA ALA A 221 -17.38 -14.42 -16.21
C ALA A 221 -16.05 -15.17 -16.28
N VAL A 222 -15.67 -15.88 -15.22
CA VAL A 222 -14.46 -16.72 -15.17
C VAL A 222 -14.56 -17.89 -16.15
N GLU A 223 -15.70 -18.57 -16.23
CA GLU A 223 -15.95 -19.65 -17.20
C GLU A 223 -15.88 -19.14 -18.65
N ALA A 224 -16.48 -17.98 -18.93
CA ALA A 224 -16.43 -17.34 -20.25
C ALA A 224 -15.00 -16.92 -20.62
N PHE A 225 -14.25 -16.36 -19.67
CA PHE A 225 -12.84 -16.04 -19.84
C PHE A 225 -12.01 -17.28 -20.15
N GLY A 226 -12.20 -18.37 -19.40
CA GLY A 226 -11.56 -19.66 -19.69
C GLY A 226 -11.88 -20.17 -21.09
N SER A 227 -13.15 -20.08 -21.51
CA SER A 227 -13.57 -20.46 -22.87
C SER A 227 -12.88 -19.63 -23.96
N VAL A 228 -12.76 -18.31 -23.76
CA VAL A 228 -12.05 -17.41 -24.69
C VAL A 228 -10.57 -17.74 -24.77
N MET A 229 -9.94 -18.03 -23.65
CA MET A 229 -8.52 -18.39 -23.57
C MET A 229 -8.19 -19.70 -24.30
N CYS A 230 -9.18 -20.58 -24.49
CA CYS A 230 -9.03 -21.84 -25.22
C CYS A 230 -9.28 -21.72 -26.74
N LYS A 231 -9.66 -20.54 -27.26
CA LYS A 231 -9.90 -20.34 -28.68
C LYS A 231 -8.59 -20.12 -29.44
N HIS A 232 -8.52 -20.66 -30.66
CA HIS A 232 -7.48 -20.30 -31.62
C HIS A 232 -7.86 -19.01 -32.35
N PHE A 233 -6.92 -18.07 -32.40
CA PHE A 233 -7.06 -16.81 -33.11
C PHE A 233 -6.03 -16.75 -34.23
N GLN A 234 -6.41 -16.21 -35.39
CA GLN A 234 -5.49 -16.01 -36.51
C GLN A 234 -4.57 -14.80 -36.29
N ASP A 235 -5.05 -13.78 -35.59
CA ASP A 235 -4.32 -12.56 -35.24
C ASP A 235 -4.20 -12.43 -33.71
N GLY A 236 -3.02 -12.02 -33.25
CA GLY A 236 -2.77 -11.67 -31.84
C GLY A 236 -3.62 -10.49 -31.36
N LYS A 237 -3.98 -9.55 -32.23
CA LYS A 237 -4.87 -8.43 -31.89
C LYS A 237 -6.29 -8.89 -31.58
N ASP A 238 -6.81 -9.84 -32.35
CA ASP A 238 -8.15 -10.40 -32.12
C ASP A 238 -8.19 -11.18 -30.81
N ARG A 239 -7.14 -11.98 -30.53
CA ARG A 239 -6.95 -12.65 -29.24
C ARG A 239 -6.93 -11.64 -28.09
N GLN A 240 -6.08 -10.62 -28.20
CA GLN A 240 -5.94 -9.57 -27.19
C GLN A 240 -7.29 -8.94 -26.87
N LYS A 241 -8.01 -8.49 -27.91
CA LYS A 241 -9.32 -7.87 -27.75
C LYS A 241 -10.31 -8.79 -27.03
N ALA A 242 -10.45 -10.04 -27.49
CA ALA A 242 -11.39 -11.00 -26.90
C ALA A 242 -11.06 -11.32 -25.43
N VAL A 243 -9.77 -11.48 -25.12
CA VAL A 243 -9.30 -11.75 -23.74
C VAL A 243 -9.57 -10.58 -22.82
N LEU A 244 -9.31 -9.34 -23.26
CA LEU A 244 -9.57 -8.15 -22.46
C LEU A 244 -11.06 -7.92 -22.21
N GLU A 245 -11.92 -8.14 -23.22
CA GLU A 245 -13.37 -8.07 -23.07
C GLU A 245 -13.86 -9.08 -22.01
N ALA A 246 -13.37 -10.33 -22.06
CA ALA A 246 -13.73 -11.34 -21.08
C ALA A 246 -13.18 -11.04 -19.67
N LEU A 247 -11.95 -10.52 -19.57
CA LEU A 247 -11.35 -10.11 -18.31
C LEU A 247 -12.10 -8.94 -17.68
N TYR A 248 -12.57 -7.99 -18.49
CA TYR A 248 -13.37 -6.87 -18.02
C TYR A 248 -14.68 -7.32 -17.38
N GLU A 249 -15.34 -8.36 -17.89
CA GLU A 249 -16.54 -8.92 -17.27
C GLU A 249 -16.26 -9.52 -15.88
N ILE A 250 -15.06 -10.07 -15.66
CA ILE A 250 -14.63 -10.51 -14.31
C ILE A 250 -14.53 -9.27 -13.39
N PHE A 251 -13.90 -8.20 -13.85
CA PHE A 251 -13.72 -6.97 -13.06
C PHE A 251 -15.07 -6.33 -12.74
N ARG A 252 -15.99 -6.33 -13.71
CA ARG A 252 -17.35 -5.79 -13.57
C ARG A 252 -18.22 -6.58 -12.57
N SER A 253 -17.89 -7.85 -12.31
CA SER A 253 -18.61 -8.66 -11.31
C SER A 253 -18.42 -8.15 -9.87
N TYR A 254 -17.41 -7.28 -9.66
CA TYR A 254 -17.18 -6.59 -8.40
C TYR A 254 -18.17 -5.43 -8.25
N GLY A 255 -19.31 -5.68 -7.61
CA GLY A 255 -20.44 -4.73 -7.58
C GLY A 255 -20.25 -3.51 -6.67
N GLN A 256 -19.21 -3.49 -5.83
CA GLN A 256 -19.00 -2.40 -4.87
C GLN A 256 -18.38 -1.15 -5.52
N PHE A 257 -17.53 -1.35 -6.53
CA PHE A 257 -16.82 -0.27 -7.21
C PHE A 257 -16.79 -0.57 -8.71
N SER A 258 -17.09 0.44 -9.52
CA SER A 258 -16.89 0.32 -10.97
C SER A 258 -15.40 0.33 -11.26
N LEU A 259 -14.81 -0.85 -11.41
CA LEU A 259 -13.42 -0.94 -11.85
C LEU A 259 -13.30 -0.38 -13.28
N PRO A 260 -12.25 0.40 -13.57
CA PRO A 260 -12.00 0.91 -14.90
C PRO A 260 -11.78 -0.23 -15.90
N PRO A 261 -12.23 -0.08 -17.16
CA PRO A 261 -12.01 -1.09 -18.18
C PRO A 261 -10.51 -1.25 -18.47
N ILE A 262 -10.08 -2.49 -18.66
CA ILE A 262 -8.72 -2.80 -19.10
C ILE A 262 -8.71 -2.73 -20.63
N VAL A 263 -8.00 -1.75 -21.18
CA VAL A 263 -7.96 -1.50 -22.63
C VAL A 263 -6.53 -1.41 -23.13
N PRO A 264 -6.25 -1.79 -24.39
CA PRO A 264 -4.97 -1.47 -25.02
C PRO A 264 -4.93 0.04 -25.26
N ASP A 265 -3.90 0.71 -24.75
CA ASP A 265 -3.70 2.14 -25.00
C ASP A 265 -2.20 2.50 -25.00
N LYS A 266 -1.89 3.69 -25.50
CA LYS A 266 -0.54 4.24 -25.70
C LYS A 266 0.12 4.47 -24.34
N ILE A 267 1.30 3.86 -24.17
CA ILE A 267 2.16 4.01 -22.98
C ILE A 267 3.09 5.21 -23.16
N ALA A 268 3.89 5.19 -24.24
CA ALA A 268 4.87 6.22 -24.56
C ALA A 268 5.25 6.16 -26.05
N GLY A 269 5.29 7.31 -26.72
CA GLY A 269 5.54 7.35 -28.17
C GLY A 269 4.57 6.44 -28.92
N GLU A 270 5.02 5.63 -29.86
CA GLU A 270 4.15 4.70 -30.61
C GLU A 270 3.92 3.35 -29.89
N ARG A 271 4.31 3.22 -28.62
CA ARG A 271 4.23 1.96 -27.87
C ARG A 271 2.85 1.82 -27.22
N VAL A 272 2.24 0.66 -27.38
CA VAL A 272 0.89 0.33 -26.88
C VAL A 272 0.98 -0.84 -25.90
N SER A 273 0.27 -0.76 -24.78
CA SER A 273 0.18 -1.85 -23.80
C SER A 273 -0.65 -3.01 -24.35
N SER A 274 -0.39 -4.24 -23.87
CA SER A 274 -1.31 -5.36 -24.12
C SER A 274 -2.69 -5.17 -23.46
N GLY A 275 -2.77 -4.34 -22.42
CA GLY A 275 -3.99 -3.89 -21.79
C GLY A 275 -3.63 -3.20 -20.49
N HIS A 276 -4.31 -2.12 -20.13
CA HIS A 276 -4.11 -1.49 -18.84
C HIS A 276 -5.35 -0.74 -18.38
N ALA A 277 -5.39 -0.44 -17.08
CA ALA A 277 -6.44 0.36 -16.50
C ALA A 277 -5.84 1.44 -15.59
N ASN A 278 -6.37 2.65 -15.73
CA ASN A 278 -6.04 3.77 -14.85
C ASN A 278 -7.10 3.85 -13.77
N GLY A 279 -6.65 3.90 -12.53
CA GLY A 279 -7.50 3.98 -11.36
C GLY A 279 -8.24 5.29 -11.20
N PRO A 280 -9.04 5.44 -10.12
CA PRO A 280 -9.69 6.70 -9.76
C PRO A 280 -8.70 7.88 -9.60
N ALA A 281 -7.49 7.59 -9.14
CA ALA A 281 -6.40 8.58 -9.05
C ALA A 281 -5.75 8.90 -10.41
N GLN A 282 -6.27 8.32 -11.51
CA GLN A 282 -5.75 8.44 -12.88
C GLN A 282 -4.27 8.02 -13.01
N VAL A 283 -3.82 7.16 -12.11
CA VAL A 283 -2.54 6.47 -12.19
C VAL A 283 -2.77 5.05 -12.70
N MET A 284 -1.74 4.48 -13.33
CA MET A 284 -1.77 3.07 -13.68
C MET A 284 -1.96 2.22 -12.41
N GLU A 285 -3.05 1.48 -12.33
CA GLU A 285 -3.29 0.53 -11.23
C GLU A 285 -3.19 -0.90 -11.71
N THR A 286 -3.42 -1.17 -13.00
CA THR A 286 -3.33 -2.52 -13.56
C THR A 286 -2.71 -2.48 -14.95
N VAL A 287 -1.78 -3.39 -15.20
CA VAL A 287 -1.22 -3.68 -16.53
C VAL A 287 -1.36 -5.17 -16.81
N VAL A 288 -1.82 -5.50 -18.01
CA VAL A 288 -2.04 -6.88 -18.47
C VAL A 288 -1.13 -7.18 -19.64
N GLY A 289 -0.36 -8.26 -19.54
CA GLY A 289 0.35 -8.84 -20.67
C GLY A 289 -0.34 -10.12 -21.12
N ILE A 290 -0.57 -10.21 -22.42
CA ILE A 290 -1.15 -11.38 -23.06
C ILE A 290 -0.06 -12.00 -23.91
N GLN A 291 0.42 -13.16 -23.49
CA GLN A 291 1.47 -13.90 -24.17
C GLN A 291 0.86 -15.10 -24.91
N ASN A 292 1.40 -15.43 -26.07
CA ASN A 292 1.00 -16.64 -26.80
C ASN A 292 1.62 -17.89 -26.15
N GLU A 293 1.06 -19.07 -26.49
CA GLU A 293 1.53 -20.34 -25.94
C GLU A 293 2.99 -20.67 -26.29
N PHE A 294 3.55 -20.04 -27.33
CA PHE A 294 4.94 -20.24 -27.76
C PHE A 294 5.95 -19.38 -27.00
N GLY A 295 5.48 -18.54 -26.06
CA GLY A 295 6.34 -17.57 -25.37
C GLY A 295 7.12 -16.71 -26.36
N SER A 296 6.49 -16.35 -27.49
CA SER A 296 7.19 -15.83 -28.66
C SER A 296 7.95 -14.56 -28.27
N GLY A 297 9.27 -14.69 -28.19
CA GLY A 297 10.17 -13.62 -27.82
C GLY A 297 11.17 -13.97 -26.72
N ASN A 298 10.98 -15.09 -26.00
CA ASN A 298 11.78 -15.41 -24.80
C ASN A 298 11.81 -14.24 -23.80
N THR A 299 10.72 -13.47 -23.70
CA THR A 299 10.70 -12.24 -22.90
C THR A 299 10.20 -12.50 -21.49
N ASP A 300 10.88 -11.96 -20.47
CA ASP A 300 10.38 -11.98 -19.08
C ASP A 300 9.23 -10.96 -18.93
N PRO A 301 8.00 -11.42 -18.62
CA PRO A 301 6.83 -10.55 -18.52
C PRO A 301 6.96 -9.50 -17.40
N GLU A 302 7.70 -9.80 -16.32
CA GLU A 302 7.88 -8.85 -15.22
C GLU A 302 8.67 -7.63 -15.67
N ILE A 303 9.82 -7.86 -16.33
CA ILE A 303 10.66 -6.79 -16.89
C ILE A 303 9.85 -5.96 -17.89
N GLN A 304 9.05 -6.64 -18.71
CA GLN A 304 8.19 -5.97 -19.67
C GLN A 304 7.17 -5.05 -18.97
N TYR A 305 6.53 -5.51 -17.90
CA TYR A 305 5.58 -4.69 -17.15
C TYR A 305 6.26 -3.56 -16.38
N THR A 306 7.40 -3.81 -15.76
CA THR A 306 8.19 -2.74 -15.13
C THR A 306 8.54 -1.67 -16.15
N SER A 307 8.94 -2.06 -17.37
CA SER A 307 9.22 -1.13 -18.46
C SER A 307 7.98 -0.34 -18.89
N CYS A 308 6.85 -1.02 -19.10
CA CYS A 308 5.56 -0.38 -19.43
C CYS A 308 5.16 0.65 -18.36
N PHE A 309 5.21 0.24 -17.10
CA PHE A 309 4.88 1.05 -15.95
C PHE A 309 5.81 2.27 -15.82
N MET A 310 7.13 2.07 -15.90
CA MET A 310 8.11 3.15 -15.82
C MET A 310 7.97 4.14 -16.98
N GLN A 311 7.70 3.69 -18.20
CA GLN A 311 7.53 4.57 -19.36
C GLN A 311 6.36 5.53 -19.20
N MET A 312 5.24 5.02 -18.73
CA MET A 312 4.02 5.79 -18.53
C MET A 312 4.08 6.66 -17.29
N ASN A 313 4.67 6.17 -16.19
CA ASN A 313 4.92 7.03 -15.06
C ASN A 313 5.92 8.13 -15.41
N ASN A 314 6.95 7.86 -16.21
CA ASN A 314 7.88 8.90 -16.61
C ASN A 314 7.17 10.03 -17.39
N SER A 315 6.21 9.73 -18.25
CA SER A 315 5.43 10.77 -18.94
C SER A 315 4.55 11.55 -17.95
N GLN A 316 3.89 10.86 -17.01
CA GLN A 316 3.04 11.49 -16.00
C GLN A 316 3.82 12.31 -14.96
N ILE A 317 4.98 11.81 -14.53
CA ILE A 317 5.87 12.44 -13.55
C ILE A 317 6.48 13.71 -14.15
N ARG A 318 6.91 13.68 -15.41
CA ARG A 318 7.57 14.83 -16.06
C ARG A 318 6.59 15.89 -16.56
N PHE A 319 5.48 15.46 -17.15
CA PHE A 319 4.60 16.34 -17.92
C PHE A 319 3.11 16.16 -17.59
N GLY A 320 2.76 15.20 -16.74
CA GLY A 320 1.38 14.87 -16.44
C GLY A 320 0.75 15.82 -15.44
N THR A 321 -0.58 15.86 -15.48
CA THR A 321 -1.42 16.60 -14.51
C THR A 321 -1.29 16.07 -13.08
N HIS A 322 -0.74 14.86 -12.92
CA HIS A 322 -0.66 14.13 -11.64
C HIS A 322 0.73 14.13 -11.00
N LYS A 323 1.66 14.96 -11.49
CA LYS A 323 3.04 15.07 -10.97
C LYS A 323 3.10 15.14 -9.43
N LYS A 324 2.26 15.98 -8.80
CA LYS A 324 2.23 16.15 -7.33
C LYS A 324 1.84 14.88 -6.57
N SER A 325 1.05 14.00 -7.20
CA SER A 325 0.66 12.73 -6.59
C SER A 325 1.86 11.79 -6.53
N PHE A 326 2.64 11.68 -7.60
CA PHE A 326 3.85 10.87 -7.65
C PHE A 326 4.99 11.41 -6.77
N GLU A 327 5.03 12.71 -6.51
CA GLU A 327 5.98 13.31 -5.57
C GLU A 327 5.71 12.90 -4.11
N LYS A 328 4.45 12.58 -3.77
CA LYS A 328 4.00 12.39 -2.38
C LYS A 328 3.61 10.96 -2.05
N HIS A 329 3.27 10.16 -3.06
CA HIS A 329 2.64 8.87 -2.87
C HIS A 329 3.33 7.81 -3.72
N LEU A 330 3.39 6.60 -3.16
CA LEU A 330 3.70 5.40 -3.92
C LEU A 330 2.45 4.98 -4.67
N CYS A 331 2.58 4.73 -5.97
CA CYS A 331 1.51 4.25 -6.83
C CYS A 331 1.71 2.76 -7.11
N PRO A 332 1.03 1.85 -6.37
CA PRO A 332 1.09 0.43 -6.66
C PRO A 332 0.42 0.12 -8.00
N THR A 333 1.00 -0.80 -8.77
CA THR A 333 0.40 -1.36 -9.97
C THR A 333 0.40 -2.88 -9.92
N LEU A 334 -0.75 -3.46 -10.23
CA LEU A 334 -0.94 -4.89 -10.45
C LEU A 334 -0.58 -5.27 -11.89
N GLY A 335 0.49 -6.05 -12.06
CA GLY A 335 0.81 -6.74 -13.30
C GLY A 335 0.11 -8.09 -13.38
N ILE A 336 -0.63 -8.35 -14.46
CA ILE A 336 -1.29 -9.62 -14.73
C ILE A 336 -0.68 -10.22 -16.00
N THR A 337 -0.03 -11.38 -15.87
CA THR A 337 0.36 -12.17 -17.05
C THR A 337 -0.70 -13.22 -17.34
N ILE A 338 -1.19 -13.23 -18.57
CA ILE A 338 -2.10 -14.25 -19.08
C ILE A 338 -1.35 -15.06 -20.13
N VAL A 339 -1.13 -16.34 -19.83
CA VAL A 339 -0.50 -17.31 -20.72
C VAL A 339 -1.55 -18.34 -21.17
N GLY A 340 -1.64 -18.60 -22.47
CA GLY A 340 -2.51 -19.65 -23.02
C GLY A 340 -1.88 -21.05 -22.97
N SER A 341 -2.70 -22.10 -23.00
CA SER A 341 -2.25 -23.50 -22.89
C SER A 341 -1.53 -24.03 -24.13
N TYR A 342 -0.60 -24.96 -23.90
CA TYR A 342 0.03 -25.80 -24.92
C TYR A 342 -0.68 -27.16 -25.04
N VAL A 343 -1.03 -27.59 -26.25
CA VAL A 343 -1.41 -28.98 -26.56
C VAL A 343 -0.26 -29.62 -27.34
N ALA A 344 0.60 -30.39 -26.66
CA ALA A 344 1.51 -31.31 -27.32
C ALA A 344 0.70 -32.52 -27.79
N SER A 345 0.46 -32.64 -29.10
CA SER A 345 -0.09 -33.88 -29.65
C SER A 345 0.99 -34.97 -29.68
N ALA A 346 1.01 -35.83 -28.66
CA ALA A 346 1.35 -37.25 -28.79
C ALA A 346 0.96 -37.99 -27.48
N ASN A 347 -0.31 -38.42 -27.41
CA ASN A 347 -0.77 -39.53 -26.57
C ASN A 347 -0.87 -39.42 -25.03
N HIS A 348 -0.96 -38.25 -24.39
CA HIS A 348 -1.34 -38.20 -22.96
C HIS A 348 -2.28 -37.05 -22.60
N GLU A 349 -3.00 -37.25 -21.50
CA GLU A 349 -4.03 -36.39 -20.89
C GLU A 349 -3.71 -34.89 -20.97
N ILE A 350 -4.73 -34.12 -21.34
CA ILE A 350 -4.64 -32.66 -21.52
C ILE A 350 -4.81 -32.00 -20.14
N TYR A 351 -3.72 -31.46 -19.61
CA TYR A 351 -3.75 -30.62 -18.41
C TYR A 351 -3.72 -29.15 -18.84
N PHE A 352 -4.82 -28.42 -18.57
CA PHE A 352 -4.90 -26.98 -18.77
C PHE A 352 -4.33 -26.27 -17.54
N TRP A 353 -3.18 -25.61 -17.72
CA TRP A 353 -2.63 -24.71 -16.70
C TRP A 353 -2.93 -23.27 -17.12
N LEU A 354 -3.93 -22.65 -16.47
CA LEU A 354 -4.04 -21.19 -16.47
C LEU A 354 -3.05 -20.65 -15.43
N LEU A 355 -1.91 -20.15 -15.89
CA LEU A 355 -0.98 -19.46 -15.01
C LEU A 355 -1.28 -17.95 -15.08
N ALA A 356 -2.02 -17.46 -14.10
CA ALA A 356 -2.08 -16.03 -13.80
C ALA A 356 -0.94 -15.71 -12.83
N ALA A 357 0.07 -15.00 -13.31
CA ALA A 357 1.11 -14.46 -12.45
C ALA A 357 0.76 -13.02 -12.09
N PHE A 358 0.69 -12.74 -10.79
CA PHE A 358 0.49 -11.40 -10.26
C PHE A 358 1.85 -10.81 -9.89
N HIS A 359 2.16 -9.66 -10.45
CA HIS A 359 3.32 -8.87 -10.10
C HIS A 359 2.83 -7.57 -9.49
N CYS A 360 3.57 -7.00 -8.55
CA CYS A 360 3.24 -5.69 -8.05
C CYS A 360 4.45 -4.76 -8.15
N PHE A 361 4.20 -3.56 -8.67
CA PHE A 361 5.23 -2.56 -8.95
C PHE A 361 4.93 -1.25 -8.23
N PHE A 362 5.95 -0.46 -7.91
CA PHE A 362 5.80 0.87 -7.32
C PHE A 362 6.56 1.93 -8.12
N ALA A 363 5.97 3.11 -8.23
CA ALA A 363 6.61 4.34 -8.66
C ALA A 363 6.19 5.47 -7.70
N GLY A 364 7.13 6.37 -7.43
CA GLY A 364 7.06 7.39 -6.38
C GLY A 364 8.28 7.31 -5.47
N MET A 365 8.52 8.30 -4.61
CA MET A 365 9.58 8.24 -3.59
C MET A 365 9.08 7.42 -2.36
N PRO A 366 9.93 6.71 -1.57
CA PRO A 366 11.41 6.64 -1.59
C PRO A 366 12.03 5.22 -1.49
N ALA A 367 13.30 5.09 -1.91
CA ALA A 367 14.46 4.57 -1.15
C ALA A 367 15.55 4.04 -2.10
N LYS A 368 16.76 4.59 -2.02
CA LYS A 368 17.93 4.10 -2.75
C LYS A 368 18.47 2.84 -2.07
N LYS A 369 18.48 1.74 -2.84
CA LYS A 369 19.26 0.50 -2.67
C LYS A 369 19.12 -0.22 -1.32
N LEU A 370 18.42 -1.37 -1.35
CA LEU A 370 18.84 -2.54 -0.58
C LEU A 370 20.19 -3.07 -1.10
#